data_AF-A0A3M1F3H6-F1
#
_entry.id   AF-A0A3M1F3H6-F1
#
_cell.length_a   1.000
_cell.length_b   1.000
_cell.length_c   1.000
_cell.angle_alpha   90.00
_cell.angle_beta   90.00
_cell.angle_gamma   90.00
#
_symmetry.space_group_name_H-M   'P 1'
#
loop_
_entity.id
_entity.type
_entity.pdbx_description
1 polymer ?
#
loop_
_entity_poly.entity_id
_entity_poly.type
_entity_poly.pdbx_seq_one_letter_code
_entity_poly.pdbx_strand_id
1 'polypeptide(L)'
;FLVAAVDVAIMMQTATLAAESLGLGMCYIGAIRNNPREVIELLGLPKRMFPISGMTLGWPDADPILRPRLPLEAVLHWETYNPDDEEALLAYDQAMIETGIYQGRQVPVPGKPEEVEAYGWLEHTARRVSQPMRTHLRTVLREQGFPLE
;
A
#
# COMPACT_ATOMS: atom_id res chain seq x y z
N PHE A 1 2.10 -13.98 13.64
CA PHE A 1 1.34 -12.95 12.88
C PHE A 1 1.68 -12.96 11.39
N LEU A 2 2.96 -13.03 11.00
CA LEU A 2 3.36 -13.03 9.58
C LEU A 2 2.65 -14.08 8.72
N VAL A 3 2.56 -15.34 9.18
CA VAL A 3 1.82 -16.41 8.48
C VAL A 3 0.40 -15.96 8.12
N ALA A 4 -0.37 -15.50 9.12
CA ALA A 4 -1.74 -15.04 8.91
C ALA A 4 -1.82 -13.84 7.95
N ALA A 5 -0.88 -12.89 8.03
CA ALA A 5 -0.86 -11.74 7.13
C ALA A 5 -0.58 -12.14 5.67
N VAL A 6 0.35 -13.08 5.46
CA VAL A 6 0.68 -13.62 4.13
C VAL A 6 -0.48 -14.44 3.56
N ASP A 7 -1.11 -15.31 4.37
CA ASP A 7 -2.28 -16.10 3.95
C ASP A 7 -3.43 -15.19 3.48
N VAL A 8 -3.70 -14.13 4.24
CA VAL A 8 -4.73 -13.16 3.86
C VAL A 8 -4.36 -12.43 2.56
N ALA A 9 -3.10 -12.04 2.37
CA ALA A 9 -2.67 -11.38 1.13
C ALA A 9 -2.83 -12.29 -0.10
N ILE A 10 -2.46 -13.57 0.01
CA ILE A 10 -2.63 -14.56 -1.07
C ILE A 10 -4.11 -14.78 -1.38
N MET A 11 -4.94 -14.95 -0.35
CA MET A 11 -6.39 -15.12 -0.49
C MET A 11 -7.02 -13.90 -1.17
N MET A 12 -6.68 -12.69 -0.72
CA MET A 12 -7.19 -11.45 -1.27
C MET A 12 -6.81 -11.26 -2.75
N GLN A 13 -5.57 -11.61 -3.13
CA GLN A 13 -5.16 -11.54 -4.53
C GLN A 13 -5.86 -12.60 -5.39
N THR A 14 -6.10 -13.79 -4.85
CA THR A 14 -6.88 -14.83 -5.53
C THR A 14 -8.32 -14.37 -5.76
N ALA A 15 -8.95 -13.76 -4.75
CA ALA A 15 -10.30 -13.20 -4.86
C ALA A 15 -10.38 -12.05 -5.87
N THR A 16 -9.33 -11.23 -5.95
CA THR A 16 -9.20 -10.14 -6.94
C THR A 16 -9.24 -10.69 -8.36
N LEU A 17 -8.39 -11.68 -8.67
CA LEU A 17 -8.35 -12.31 -9.99
C LEU A 17 -9.69 -12.95 -10.36
N ALA A 18 -10.34 -13.62 -9.40
CA ALA A 18 -11.66 -14.19 -9.61
C ALA A 18 -12.70 -13.12 -9.93
N ALA A 19 -12.74 -12.03 -9.15
CA ALA A 19 -13.67 -10.93 -9.37
C ALA A 19 -13.47 -10.25 -10.73
N GLU A 20 -12.23 -9.92 -11.09
CA GLU A 20 -11.89 -9.29 -12.37
C GLU A 20 -12.25 -10.19 -13.55
N SER A 21 -12.05 -11.50 -13.44
CA SER A 21 -12.47 -12.47 -14.48
C SER A 21 -13.99 -12.56 -14.69
N LEU A 22 -14.76 -12.13 -13.69
CA LEU A 22 -16.23 -12.03 -13.76
C LEU A 22 -16.70 -10.64 -14.22
N GLY A 23 -15.78 -9.73 -14.55
CA GLY A 23 -16.09 -8.36 -14.98
C GLY A 23 -16.34 -7.38 -13.82
N LEU A 24 -16.02 -7.75 -12.58
CA LEU A 24 -16.06 -6.83 -11.44
C LEU A 24 -14.76 -6.02 -11.36
N GLY A 25 -14.87 -4.77 -10.93
CA GLY A 25 -13.74 -3.98 -10.44
C GLY A 25 -13.52 -4.18 -8.94
N MET A 26 -12.31 -3.86 -8.46
CA MET A 26 -11.97 -3.98 -7.05
C MET A 26 -11.03 -2.89 -6.55
N CYS A 27 -10.98 -2.70 -5.23
CA CYS A 27 -9.96 -1.88 -4.58
C CYS A 27 -9.67 -2.37 -3.16
N TYR A 28 -8.37 -2.54 -2.83
CA TYR A 28 -7.91 -2.84 -1.48
C TYR A 28 -7.99 -1.63 -0.55
N ILE A 29 -8.56 -1.82 0.63
CA ILE A 29 -8.74 -0.78 1.65
C ILE A 29 -7.79 -1.00 2.82
N GLY A 30 -6.53 -0.58 2.63
CA GLY A 30 -5.52 -0.59 3.71
C GLY A 30 -5.82 0.42 4.84
N ALA A 31 -6.71 1.39 4.60
CA ALA A 31 -7.14 2.39 5.58
C ALA A 31 -7.92 1.79 6.75
N ILE A 32 -8.40 0.55 6.65
CA ILE A 32 -9.03 -0.18 7.76
C ILE A 32 -8.10 -0.26 8.99
N ARG A 33 -6.78 -0.18 8.78
CA ARG A 33 -5.75 -0.17 9.83
C ARG A 33 -5.48 1.21 10.44
N ASN A 34 -6.20 2.25 10.04
CA ASN A 34 -6.06 3.58 10.64
C ASN A 34 -6.72 3.62 12.03
N ASN A 35 -7.87 2.95 12.17
CA ASN A 35 -8.68 2.88 13.40
C ASN A 35 -9.07 1.41 13.67
N PRO A 36 -8.10 0.52 13.92
CA PRO A 36 -8.35 -0.92 13.97
C PRO A 36 -9.18 -1.34 15.20
N ARG A 37 -9.14 -0.59 16.31
CA ARG A 37 -9.93 -0.92 17.52
C ARG A 37 -11.41 -0.72 17.25
N GLU A 38 -11.75 0.38 16.61
CA GLU A 38 -13.10 0.73 16.20
C GLU A 38 -13.64 -0.29 15.20
N VAL A 39 -12.81 -0.76 14.28
CA VAL A 39 -13.19 -1.85 13.35
C VAL A 39 -13.41 -3.18 14.11
N ILE A 40 -12.53 -3.52 15.05
CA ILE A 40 -12.64 -4.73 15.88
C ILE A 40 -13.95 -4.69 16.68
N GLU A 41 -14.28 -3.57 17.31
CA GLU A 41 -15.51 -3.38 18.08
C GLU A 41 -16.75 -3.45 17.18
N LEU A 42 -16.75 -2.68 16.08
CA LEU A 42 -17.86 -2.61 15.13
C LEU A 42 -18.23 -3.98 14.56
N LEU A 43 -17.23 -4.81 14.24
CA LEU A 43 -17.43 -6.14 13.68
C LEU A 43 -17.50 -7.25 14.74
N GLY A 44 -17.36 -6.91 16.03
CA GLY A 44 -17.37 -7.88 17.13
C GLY A 44 -16.24 -8.92 17.03
N LEU A 45 -15.05 -8.53 16.57
CA LEU A 45 -13.95 -9.47 16.31
C LEU A 45 -13.40 -10.04 17.63
N PRO A 46 -13.46 -11.36 17.86
CA PRO A 46 -12.94 -11.98 19.07
C PRO A 46 -11.40 -11.93 19.12
N LYS A 47 -10.83 -12.33 20.26
CA LYS A 47 -9.38 -12.51 20.39
C LYS A 47 -8.85 -13.43 19.28
N ARG A 48 -7.61 -13.14 18.85
CA ARG A 48 -6.90 -13.77 17.73
C ARG A 48 -7.52 -13.50 16.35
N MET A 49 -8.35 -12.46 16.22
CA MET A 49 -8.76 -11.90 14.93
C MET A 49 -8.32 -10.44 14.81
N PHE A 50 -7.80 -10.08 13.64
CA PHE A 50 -7.31 -8.74 13.35
C PHE A 50 -7.58 -8.35 11.88
N PRO A 51 -8.12 -7.14 11.61
CA PRO A 51 -8.41 -6.70 10.25
C PRO A 51 -7.14 -6.30 9.49
N ILE A 52 -6.70 -7.15 8.54
CA ILE A 52 -5.51 -6.90 7.72
C ILE A 52 -5.79 -5.85 6.64
N SER A 53 -6.79 -6.04 5.80
CA SER A 53 -7.21 -5.09 4.76
C SER A 53 -8.67 -5.30 4.42
N GLY A 54 -9.38 -4.23 4.05
CA GLY A 54 -10.68 -4.35 3.39
C GLY A 54 -10.53 -4.60 1.88
N MET A 55 -11.63 -4.94 1.23
CA MET A 55 -11.73 -5.09 -0.23
C MET A 55 -13.12 -4.64 -0.67
N THR A 56 -13.18 -3.77 -1.66
CA THR A 56 -14.44 -3.42 -2.36
C THR A 56 -14.52 -4.22 -3.65
N LEU A 57 -15.73 -4.62 -4.02
CA LEU A 57 -16.06 -5.30 -5.27
C LEU A 57 -17.33 -4.65 -5.85
N GLY A 58 -17.38 -4.48 -7.16
CA GLY A 58 -18.57 -3.95 -7.82
C GLY A 58 -18.43 -3.91 -9.33
N TRP A 59 -19.54 -3.65 -10.02
CA TRP A 59 -19.52 -3.42 -11.46
C TRP A 59 -18.87 -2.05 -11.73
N PRO A 60 -17.80 -1.98 -12.54
CA PRO A 60 -17.09 -0.74 -12.77
C PRO A 60 -17.95 0.25 -13.57
N ASP A 61 -17.92 1.51 -13.14
CA ASP A 61 -18.55 2.66 -13.84
C ASP A 61 -17.48 3.61 -14.44
N ALA A 62 -16.22 3.17 -14.43
CA ALA A 62 -15.09 3.90 -14.98
C ALA A 62 -13.99 2.93 -15.41
N ASP A 63 -13.20 3.33 -16.40
CA ASP A 63 -12.02 2.61 -16.85
C ASP A 63 -10.75 3.33 -16.33
N PRO A 64 -10.11 2.85 -15.25
CA PRO A 64 -8.98 3.52 -14.64
C PRO A 64 -7.71 3.38 -15.50
N ILE A 65 -6.95 4.48 -15.59
CA ILE A 65 -5.66 4.48 -16.29
C ILE A 65 -4.70 3.47 -15.63
N LEU A 66 -4.08 2.63 -16.46
CA LEU A 66 -2.99 1.75 -16.05
C LEU A 66 -1.80 2.58 -15.59
N ARG A 67 -1.48 2.47 -14.30
CA ARG A 67 -0.34 3.17 -13.71
C ARG A 67 0.95 2.45 -14.07
N PRO A 68 2.04 3.16 -14.39
CA PRO A 68 3.37 2.57 -14.49
C PRO A 68 3.73 1.74 -13.25
N ARG A 69 4.61 0.76 -13.42
CA ARG A 69 5.25 0.00 -12.34
C ARG A 69 6.75 0.20 -12.43
N LEU A 70 7.45 -0.06 -11.33
CA LEU A 70 8.90 -0.11 -11.34
C LEU A 70 9.39 -1.06 -12.46
N PRO A 71 10.47 -0.70 -13.17
CA PRO A 71 11.11 -1.58 -14.14
C PRO A 71 11.46 -2.93 -13.51
N LEU A 72 11.47 -3.99 -14.33
CA LEU A 72 11.67 -5.34 -13.84
C LEU A 72 13.03 -5.49 -13.15
N GLU A 73 14.07 -4.87 -13.71
CA GLU A 73 15.44 -4.85 -13.19
C GLU A 73 15.56 -4.23 -11.79
N ALA A 74 14.64 -3.35 -11.39
CA ALA A 74 14.59 -2.79 -10.03
C ALA A 74 13.92 -3.75 -9.03
N VAL A 75 13.17 -4.75 -9.50
CA VAL A 75 12.36 -5.67 -8.65
C VAL A 75 12.91 -7.10 -8.65
N LEU A 76 13.33 -7.60 -9.82
CA LEU A 76 13.89 -8.93 -10.02
C LEU A 76 15.40 -8.86 -9.88
N HIS A 77 15.93 -9.51 -8.86
CA HIS A 77 17.37 -9.60 -8.63
C HIS A 77 17.83 -11.03 -8.87
N TRP A 78 18.94 -11.19 -9.57
CA TRP A 78 19.53 -12.49 -9.87
C TRP A 78 20.55 -12.86 -8.80
N GLU A 79 20.40 -14.05 -8.21
CA GLU A 79 21.26 -14.65 -7.18
C GLU A 79 21.31 -13.89 -5.84
N THR A 80 21.65 -12.60 -5.88
CA THR A 80 21.81 -11.72 -4.72
C THR A 80 21.10 -10.40 -4.95
N TYR A 81 20.75 -9.71 -3.86
CA TYR A 81 20.19 -8.37 -3.92
C TYR A 81 21.12 -7.42 -4.69
N ASN A 82 20.60 -6.74 -5.71
CA ASN A 82 21.34 -5.73 -6.45
C ASN A 82 20.94 -4.33 -5.96
N PRO A 83 21.84 -3.57 -5.32
CA PRO A 83 21.55 -2.20 -4.89
C PRO A 83 21.69 -1.17 -6.02
N ASP A 84 22.23 -1.54 -7.19
CA ASP A 84 22.47 -0.62 -8.29
C ASP A 84 21.18 -0.43 -9.12
N ASP A 85 20.25 0.38 -8.61
CA ASP A 85 18.93 0.64 -9.20
C ASP A 85 18.66 2.11 -9.56
N GLU A 86 19.63 3.01 -9.33
CA GLU A 86 19.45 4.47 -9.45
C GLU A 86 18.92 4.91 -10.83
N GLU A 87 19.50 4.40 -11.91
CA GLU A 87 19.06 4.74 -13.27
C GLU A 87 17.61 4.30 -13.53
N ALA A 88 17.25 3.08 -13.10
CA ALA A 88 15.90 2.55 -13.24
C ALA A 88 14.89 3.32 -12.37
N LEU A 89 15.29 3.71 -11.15
CA LEU A 89 14.48 4.53 -10.26
C LEU A 89 14.24 5.94 -10.82
N LEU A 90 15.25 6.60 -11.38
CA LEU A 90 15.12 7.92 -12.01
C LEU A 90 14.24 7.88 -13.26
N ALA A 91 14.39 6.84 -14.10
CA ALA A 91 13.54 6.65 -15.26
C ALA A 91 12.07 6.42 -14.86
N TYR A 92 11.83 5.61 -13.82
CA TYR A 92 10.49 5.40 -13.28
C TYR A 92 9.91 6.68 -12.65
N ASP A 93 10.74 7.46 -11.95
CA ASP A 93 10.33 8.72 -11.34
C ASP A 93 9.82 9.70 -12.40
N GLN A 94 10.57 9.84 -13.50
CA GLN A 94 10.20 10.66 -14.65
C GLN A 94 8.87 10.19 -15.29
N ALA A 95 8.71 8.88 -15.51
CA ALA A 95 7.46 8.31 -16.03
C ALA A 95 6.27 8.60 -15.10
N MET A 96 6.48 8.57 -13.78
CA MET A 96 5.46 8.89 -12.79
C MET A 96 5.13 10.38 -12.75
N ILE A 97 6.11 11.27 -12.93
CA ILE A 97 5.89 12.72 -13.07
C ILE A 97 4.97 13.01 -14.26
N GLU A 98 5.24 12.38 -15.42
CA GLU A 98 4.47 12.56 -16.65
C GLU A 98 3.00 12.15 -16.52
N THR A 99 2.68 11.20 -15.63
CA THR A 99 1.28 10.83 -15.36
C THR A 99 0.48 11.91 -14.64
N GLY A 100 1.14 12.91 -14.03
CA GLY A 100 0.50 13.96 -13.23
C GLY A 100 -0.23 13.46 -11.97
N ILE A 101 -0.05 12.19 -11.59
CA ILE A 101 -0.86 11.48 -10.59
C ILE A 101 -0.77 12.05 -9.18
N TYR A 102 0.30 12.80 -8.92
CA TYR A 102 0.60 13.45 -7.65
C TYR A 102 0.24 14.94 -7.63
N GLN A 103 -0.24 15.51 -8.73
CA GLN A 103 -0.74 16.89 -8.75
C GLN A 103 -1.87 17.05 -7.72
N GLY A 104 -1.74 18.03 -6.82
CA GLY A 104 -2.67 18.23 -5.70
C GLY A 104 -2.67 17.14 -4.63
N ARG A 105 -1.73 16.19 -4.65
CA ARG A 105 -1.60 15.08 -3.69
C ARG A 105 -0.22 15.02 -3.04
N GLN A 106 0.47 16.15 -2.99
CA GLN A 106 1.77 16.24 -2.37
C GLN A 106 1.65 16.02 -0.86
N VAL A 107 2.58 15.24 -0.31
CA VAL A 107 2.61 14.92 1.11
C VAL A 107 3.36 16.05 1.82
N PRO A 108 2.75 16.74 2.79
CA PRO A 108 3.44 17.80 3.54
C PRO A 108 4.43 17.17 4.52
N VAL A 109 5.63 17.75 4.67
CA VAL A 109 6.62 17.34 5.68
C VAL A 109 7.03 18.56 6.51
N PRO A 110 6.99 18.49 7.86
CA PRO A 110 7.41 19.60 8.71
C PRO A 110 8.83 20.08 8.37
N GLY A 111 8.98 21.39 8.14
CA GLY A 111 10.28 22.01 7.83
C GLY A 111 10.80 21.79 6.41
N LYS A 112 9.98 21.24 5.50
CA LYS A 112 10.30 21.12 4.07
C LYS A 112 9.38 22.01 3.23
N PRO A 113 9.84 22.54 2.08
CA PRO A 113 8.98 23.26 1.14
C PRO A 113 7.78 22.40 0.73
N GLU A 114 6.60 23.02 0.70
CA GLU A 114 5.38 22.34 0.25
C GLU A 114 5.51 21.95 -1.22
N GLU A 115 5.92 22.89 -2.07
CA GLU A 115 6.18 22.69 -3.50
C GLU A 115 7.66 22.42 -3.78
N VAL A 116 7.92 21.50 -4.71
CA VAL A 116 9.25 21.18 -5.27
C VAL A 116 9.16 21.15 -6.79
N GLU A 117 10.27 21.43 -7.46
CA GLU A 117 10.35 21.57 -8.92
C GLU A 117 9.89 20.30 -9.67
N ALA A 118 10.29 19.13 -9.17
CA ALA A 118 9.88 17.82 -9.69
C ALA A 118 9.33 16.97 -8.53
N TYR A 119 8.03 16.62 -8.61
CA TYR A 119 7.37 15.77 -7.62
C TYR A 119 6.96 14.43 -8.23
N GLY A 120 7.90 13.48 -8.20
CA GLY A 120 7.72 12.11 -8.68
C GLY A 120 7.41 11.11 -7.57
N TRP A 121 7.51 9.83 -7.91
CA TRP A 121 7.36 8.71 -6.99
C TRP A 121 8.41 8.69 -5.88
N LEU A 122 9.66 9.07 -6.17
CA LEU A 122 10.77 9.12 -5.21
C LEU A 122 10.48 10.09 -4.08
N GLU A 123 10.22 11.36 -4.40
CA GLU A 123 9.88 12.39 -3.39
C GLU A 123 8.57 12.02 -2.67
N HIS A 124 7.55 11.58 -3.41
CA HIS A 124 6.28 11.17 -2.80
C HIS A 124 6.46 10.04 -1.77
N THR A 125 7.25 9.03 -2.13
CA THR A 125 7.51 7.88 -1.26
C THR A 125 8.38 8.30 -0.07
N ALA A 126 9.47 9.04 -0.31
CA ALA A 126 10.37 9.55 0.74
C ALA A 126 9.61 10.32 1.81
N ARG A 127 8.73 11.26 1.40
CA ARG A 127 7.90 12.05 2.33
C ARG A 127 6.92 11.20 3.14
N ARG A 128 6.37 10.13 2.56
CA ARG A 128 5.44 9.22 3.27
C ARG A 128 6.15 8.33 4.26
N VAL A 129 7.30 7.78 3.88
CA VAL A 129 8.05 6.85 4.76
C VAL A 129 8.84 7.59 5.84
N SER A 130 9.18 8.87 5.63
CA SER A 130 9.82 9.70 6.65
C SER A 130 8.91 10.04 7.82
N GLN A 131 7.60 9.81 7.70
CA GLN A 131 6.62 10.08 8.74
C GLN A 131 6.13 8.79 9.38
N PRO A 132 6.21 8.65 10.71
CA PRO A 132 5.69 7.47 11.38
C PRO A 132 4.17 7.44 11.26
N MET A 133 3.64 6.42 10.59
CA MET A 133 2.20 6.18 10.48
C MET A 133 1.79 4.95 11.30
N ARG A 134 0.59 4.98 11.87
CA ARG A 134 -0.05 3.82 12.52
C ARG A 134 0.80 3.16 13.62
N THR A 135 1.51 3.97 14.41
CA THR A 135 2.39 3.53 15.49
C THR A 135 1.69 2.70 16.57
N HIS A 136 0.36 2.82 16.68
CA HIS A 136 -0.47 2.08 17.64
C HIS A 136 -0.72 0.60 17.26
N LEU A 137 -0.42 0.16 16.03
CA LEU A 137 -0.75 -1.19 15.56
C LEU A 137 -0.14 -2.30 16.42
N ARG A 138 1.09 -2.10 16.89
CA ARG A 138 1.76 -3.07 17.78
C ARG A 138 0.94 -3.33 19.05
N THR A 139 0.40 -2.26 19.65
CA THR A 139 -0.41 -2.34 20.86
C THR A 139 -1.72 -3.08 20.58
N VAL A 140 -2.41 -2.73 19.50
CA VAL A 140 -3.70 -3.35 19.14
C VAL A 140 -3.55 -4.84 18.81
N LEU A 141 -2.47 -5.22 18.12
CA LEU A 141 -2.16 -6.63 17.85
C LEU A 141 -1.95 -7.44 19.14
N ARG A 142 -1.20 -6.88 20.10
CA ARG A 142 -1.02 -7.50 21.42
C ARG A 142 -2.32 -7.62 22.19
N GLU A 143 -3.14 -6.56 22.17
CA GLU A 143 -4.47 -6.57 22.77
C GLU A 143 -5.34 -7.67 22.16
N GLN A 144 -5.28 -7.89 20.84
CA GLN A 144 -5.96 -9.00 20.18
C GLN A 144 -5.30 -10.37 20.38
N GLY A 145 -4.27 -10.47 21.21
CA GLY A 145 -3.66 -11.75 21.59
C GLY A 145 -2.68 -12.31 20.56
N PHE A 146 -2.12 -11.46 19.69
CA PHE A 146 -0.98 -11.83 18.85
C PHE A 146 0.34 -11.53 19.59
N PRO A 147 1.15 -12.56 19.92
CA PRO A 147 2.49 -12.34 20.44
C PRO A 147 3.39 -11.74 19.35
N LEU A 148 4.21 -10.77 19.75
CA LEU A 148 5.14 -10.02 18.88
C LEU A 148 6.53 -9.99 19.52
N GLU A 149 6.94 -11.14 20.05
CA GLU A 149 8.28 -11.42 20.58
C GLU A 149 9.19 -11.97 19.49
#